data_AF-A0A2J0KUS6-F1
#
_entry.id   AF-A0A2J0KUS6-F1
#
_cell.length_a   1.000
_cell.length_b   1.000
_cell.length_c   1.000
_cell.angle_alpha   90.00
_cell.angle_beta   90.00
_cell.angle_gamma   90.00
#
_symmetry.space_group_name_H-M   'P 1'
#
loop_
_entity.id
_entity.type
_entity.pdbx_description
1 polymer ?
#
loop_
_entity_poly.entity_id
_entity_poly.type
_entity_poly.pdbx_seq_one_letter_code
_entity_poly.pdbx_strand_id
1 'polypeptide(L)'
;MNFKYRKKGLALVIILIFILVLTIAAASFMLISSSDIRMTRSQNNSTKAFYIAEAGLNRALYALQKDLNSNPTNPSWADGTIDGIVCGPDTSNFYTLYASTALGNGDYTVTLKNTANTTEIYVRATGTCSGNSRTIEAFVTAYNIGVWNNAIFAGAGTGGTLINGDVEVAGSVHILGNGLASTDFALNLSGGASITNNYDGMPAVFTTRVPACPTTTFGGESVQSLSANLRVKNGLVGLGGTSSVGEANVAGNSYKETLDHVYVTDGYGGTKGSDSVYSDNGYSNTYDLGDSVEFPSLSDPYTDGGGTSYATYQAYLKANALVISDPAQLAVLNNIKQTSNFSYTDGTNTIAMDGDGHLTISGIVYVQEGDLDFSDAPGRNTFTYTGKGSILVEGDATATDGEVNIDTNMLSSNTFPTSSALGIMTPGQITFNEANINCMGAFYGETKMIVKKQTNIAGTLVSNLIDMGSNVPSVFQIPTLHTNLPSGMINSTTNWVVSTSTWQEI
;
A
#
# COMPACT_ATOMS: atom_id res chain seq x y z
N MET A 1 -82.61 63.50 28.31
CA MET A 1 -82.16 62.75 29.50
C MET A 1 -80.84 62.05 29.14
N ASN A 2 -79.78 62.31 29.91
CA ASN A 2 -78.37 62.13 29.55
C ASN A 2 -77.88 60.67 29.46
N PHE A 3 -77.35 60.26 28.31
CA PHE A 3 -76.66 58.98 28.10
C PHE A 3 -75.17 58.99 28.54
N LYS A 4 -74.81 59.76 29.57
CA LYS A 4 -73.40 60.12 29.86
C LYS A 4 -72.70 59.36 31.00
N TYR A 5 -73.29 58.31 31.57
CA TYR A 5 -72.70 57.57 32.72
C TYR A 5 -72.45 56.07 32.55
N ARG A 6 -72.33 55.54 31.32
CA ARG A 6 -72.02 54.10 31.07
C ARG A 6 -70.69 53.78 30.37
N LYS A 7 -69.78 54.76 30.19
CA LYS A 7 -68.49 54.56 29.46
C LYS A 7 -67.26 54.23 30.34
N LYS A 8 -67.33 54.40 31.66
CA LYS A 8 -66.17 54.13 32.56
C LYS A 8 -65.97 52.65 32.92
N GLY A 9 -67.03 51.84 32.95
CA GLY A 9 -66.94 50.40 33.22
C GLY A 9 -66.41 49.58 32.03
N LEU A 10 -66.76 49.97 30.80
CA LEU A 10 -66.31 49.28 29.58
C LEU A 10 -64.80 49.48 29.33
N ALA A 11 -64.27 50.67 29.61
CA ALA A 11 -62.85 50.98 29.44
C ALA A 11 -61.96 50.13 30.38
N LEU A 12 -62.37 49.95 31.64
CA LEU A 12 -61.66 49.08 32.59
C LEU A 12 -61.64 47.62 32.12
N VAL A 13 -62.77 47.11 31.62
CA VAL A 13 -62.88 45.74 31.11
C VAL A 13 -62.00 45.53 29.87
N ILE A 14 -61.97 46.50 28.94
CA ILE A 14 -61.10 46.43 27.75
C ILE A 14 -59.62 46.44 28.16
N ILE A 15 -59.23 47.30 29.12
CA ILE A 15 -57.85 47.35 29.63
C ILE A 15 -57.48 46.03 30.31
N LEU A 16 -58.38 45.46 31.11
CA LEU A 16 -58.17 44.15 31.75
C LEU A 16 -58.02 43.02 30.72
N ILE A 17 -58.85 42.99 29.68
CA ILE A 17 -58.73 42.02 28.59
C ILE A 17 -57.41 42.23 27.83
N PHE A 18 -57.02 43.48 27.59
CA PHE A 18 -55.78 43.79 26.88
C PHE A 18 -54.54 43.38 27.69
N ILE A 19 -54.53 43.66 29.00
CA ILE A 19 -53.48 43.21 29.93
C ILE A 19 -53.47 41.68 29.99
N LEU A 20 -54.65 41.03 30.06
CA LEU A 20 -54.75 39.57 30.07
C LEU A 20 -54.12 38.96 28.81
N VAL A 21 -54.47 39.47 27.63
CA VAL A 21 -53.89 39.03 26.36
C VAL A 21 -52.37 39.25 26.33
N LEU A 22 -51.88 40.40 26.80
CA LEU A 22 -50.45 40.68 26.92
C LEU A 22 -49.72 39.74 27.89
N THR A 23 -50.32 39.43 29.04
CA THR A 23 -49.73 38.49 30.01
C THR A 23 -49.67 37.07 29.46
N ILE A 24 -50.70 36.63 28.73
CA ILE A 24 -50.72 35.32 28.06
C ILE A 24 -49.64 35.30 26.96
N ALA A 25 -49.51 36.37 26.17
CA ALA A 25 -48.47 36.47 25.15
C ALA A 25 -47.06 36.45 25.75
N ALA A 26 -46.82 37.18 26.84
CA ALA A 26 -45.54 37.21 27.54
C ALA A 26 -45.18 35.83 28.15
N ALA A 27 -46.15 35.15 28.77
CA ALA A 27 -45.96 33.81 29.30
C ALA A 27 -45.64 32.78 28.19
N SER A 28 -46.35 32.84 27.07
CA SER A 28 -46.08 32.01 25.88
C SER A 28 -44.68 32.25 25.32
N PHE A 29 -44.25 33.51 25.24
CA PHE A 29 -42.90 33.85 24.76
C PHE A 29 -41.80 33.31 25.67
N MET A 30 -41.98 33.38 27.00
CA MET A 30 -41.04 32.80 27.96
C MET A 30 -40.95 31.27 27.83
N LEU A 31 -42.08 30.59 27.62
CA LEU A 31 -42.10 29.13 27.42
C LEU A 31 -41.34 28.74 26.15
N ILE A 32 -41.59 29.42 25.02
CA ILE A 32 -40.88 29.18 23.76
C ILE A 32 -39.38 29.43 23.95
N SER A 33 -38.99 30.57 24.54
CA SER A 33 -37.58 30.88 24.77
C SER A 33 -36.87 29.85 25.67
N SER A 34 -37.54 29.38 26.74
CA SER A 34 -36.97 28.35 27.60
C SER A 34 -36.81 27.00 26.88
N SER A 35 -37.74 26.68 25.98
CA SER A 35 -37.68 25.50 25.13
C SER A 35 -36.53 25.62 24.12
N ASP A 36 -36.40 26.77 23.46
CA ASP A 36 -35.33 27.03 22.49
C ASP A 36 -33.95 26.94 23.15
N ILE A 37 -33.77 27.52 24.36
CA ILE A 37 -32.51 27.40 25.10
C ILE A 37 -32.17 25.93 25.41
N ARG A 38 -33.16 25.11 25.79
CA ARG A 38 -32.93 23.68 26.04
C ARG A 38 -32.62 22.93 24.75
N MET A 39 -33.34 23.23 23.67
CA MET A 39 -33.11 22.65 22.35
C MET A 39 -31.69 22.99 21.85
N THR A 40 -31.28 24.25 21.91
CA THR A 40 -29.94 24.68 21.53
C THR A 40 -28.85 24.04 22.39
N ARG A 41 -29.04 23.93 23.71
CA ARG A 41 -28.10 23.19 24.57
C ARG A 41 -28.02 21.71 24.19
N SER A 42 -29.15 21.09 23.90
CA SER A 42 -29.22 19.69 23.47
C SER A 42 -28.49 19.50 22.14
N GLN A 43 -28.73 20.37 21.16
CA GLN A 43 -28.03 20.38 19.87
C GLN A 43 -26.51 20.54 20.07
N ASN A 44 -26.08 21.51 20.87
CA ASN A 44 -24.66 21.71 21.17
C ASN A 44 -24.03 20.49 21.87
N ASN A 45 -24.74 19.87 22.81
CA ASN A 45 -24.26 18.67 23.51
C ASN A 45 -24.23 17.44 22.60
N SER A 46 -25.20 17.33 21.69
CA SER A 46 -25.23 16.31 20.63
C SER A 46 -24.02 16.45 19.71
N THR A 47 -23.72 17.66 19.24
CA THR A 47 -22.53 17.91 18.40
C THR A 47 -21.24 17.58 19.17
N LYS A 48 -21.15 17.91 20.46
CA LYS A 48 -20.02 17.50 21.30
C LYS A 48 -19.91 15.99 21.45
N ALA A 49 -21.02 15.30 21.65
CA ALA A 49 -21.06 13.84 21.74
C ALA A 49 -20.58 13.19 20.43
N PHE A 50 -20.93 13.77 19.27
CA PHE A 50 -20.42 13.33 17.97
C PHE A 50 -18.89 13.48 17.87
N TYR A 51 -18.34 14.65 18.19
CA TYR A 51 -16.88 14.84 18.19
C TYR A 51 -16.13 13.93 19.17
N ILE A 52 -16.76 13.63 20.32
CA ILE A 52 -16.21 12.66 21.29
C ILE A 52 -16.24 11.23 20.71
N ALA A 53 -17.28 10.87 19.97
CA ALA A 53 -17.35 9.60 19.25
C ALA A 53 -16.27 9.50 18.17
N GLU A 54 -16.06 10.56 17.37
CA GLU A 54 -14.99 10.62 16.37
C GLU A 54 -13.60 10.46 17.00
N ALA A 55 -13.35 11.09 18.15
CA ALA A 55 -12.10 10.91 18.88
C ALA A 55 -11.90 9.46 19.36
N GLY A 56 -12.97 8.81 19.83
CA GLY A 56 -12.97 7.40 20.18
C GLY A 56 -12.65 6.49 18.99
N LEU A 57 -13.27 6.76 17.83
CA LEU A 57 -13.01 6.06 16.58
C LEU A 57 -11.55 6.21 16.15
N ASN A 58 -11.01 7.44 16.10
CA ASN A 58 -9.63 7.68 15.71
C ASN A 58 -8.62 6.99 16.62
N ARG A 59 -8.87 6.97 17.94
CA ARG A 59 -8.03 6.20 18.87
C ARG A 59 -8.09 4.70 18.60
N ALA A 60 -9.26 4.17 18.29
CA ALA A 60 -9.43 2.76 17.95
C ALA A 60 -8.66 2.41 16.68
N LEU A 61 -8.75 3.23 15.63
CA LEU A 61 -7.98 3.06 14.39
C LEU A 61 -6.46 3.04 14.66
N TYR A 62 -5.97 3.96 15.49
CA TYR A 62 -4.56 3.96 15.89
C TYR A 62 -4.16 2.66 16.61
N ALA A 63 -4.97 2.18 17.55
CA ALA A 63 -4.70 0.92 18.26
C ALA A 63 -4.69 -0.28 17.30
N LEU A 64 -5.66 -0.35 16.39
CA LEU A 64 -5.75 -1.39 15.35
C LEU A 64 -4.53 -1.39 14.43
N GLN A 65 -4.07 -0.21 13.98
CA GLN A 65 -2.88 -0.10 13.15
C GLN A 65 -1.63 -0.53 13.91
N LYS A 66 -1.47 -0.07 15.16
CA LYS A 66 -0.32 -0.40 15.99
C LYS A 66 -0.25 -1.90 16.28
N ASP A 67 -1.40 -2.54 16.51
CA ASP A 67 -1.52 -3.97 16.74
C ASP A 67 -0.93 -4.79 15.57
N LEU A 68 -1.36 -4.51 14.34
CA LEU A 68 -0.83 -5.19 13.14
C LEU A 68 0.68 -4.99 12.97
N ASN A 69 1.17 -3.77 13.22
CA ASN A 69 2.59 -3.45 13.09
C ASN A 69 3.44 -4.04 14.23
N SER A 70 2.84 -4.42 15.36
CA SER A 70 3.54 -5.03 16.48
C SER A 70 3.80 -6.54 16.29
N ASN A 71 3.03 -7.20 15.42
CA ASN A 71 3.18 -8.62 15.08
C ASN A 71 3.41 -8.80 13.56
N PRO A 72 4.61 -8.49 13.05
CA PRO A 72 4.90 -8.54 11.62
C PRO A 72 4.88 -9.97 11.04
N THR A 73 4.98 -11.00 11.89
CA THR A 73 5.00 -12.40 11.46
C THR A 73 3.62 -12.97 11.14
N ASN A 74 2.57 -12.50 11.83
CA ASN A 74 1.20 -12.94 11.59
C ASN A 74 0.20 -11.82 11.97
N PRO A 75 0.18 -10.72 11.20
CA PRO A 75 -0.68 -9.56 11.49
C PRO A 75 -2.16 -9.96 11.39
N SER A 76 -2.91 -9.80 12.49
CA SER A 76 -4.32 -10.22 12.56
C SER A 76 -5.05 -9.54 13.71
N TRP A 77 -6.23 -8.97 13.44
CA TRP A 77 -7.14 -8.50 14.50
C TRP A 77 -8.00 -9.61 15.12
N ALA A 78 -7.82 -10.84 14.66
CA ALA A 78 -8.55 -12.02 15.15
C ALA A 78 -7.73 -12.86 16.13
N ASP A 79 -6.61 -12.35 16.65
CA ASP A 79 -5.75 -13.07 17.59
C ASP A 79 -6.19 -12.97 19.07
N GLY A 80 -7.22 -12.16 19.36
CA GLY A 80 -7.81 -11.97 20.69
C GLY A 80 -7.16 -10.88 21.53
N THR A 81 -6.24 -10.12 20.95
CA THR A 81 -5.63 -8.94 21.54
C THR A 81 -5.65 -7.79 20.55
N ILE A 82 -5.79 -6.55 21.03
CA ILE A 82 -5.63 -5.34 20.21
C ILE A 82 -4.75 -4.36 20.98
N ASP A 83 -3.55 -4.08 20.48
CA ASP A 83 -2.53 -3.25 21.13
C ASP A 83 -2.25 -3.72 22.58
N GLY A 84 -2.16 -5.04 22.77
CA GLY A 84 -1.94 -5.68 24.06
C GLY A 84 -3.15 -5.70 25.00
N ILE A 85 -4.31 -5.20 24.58
CA ILE A 85 -5.57 -5.28 25.32
C ILE A 85 -6.27 -6.58 24.93
N VAL A 86 -6.54 -7.45 25.91
CA VAL A 86 -7.30 -8.68 25.68
C VAL A 86 -8.76 -8.32 25.40
N CYS A 87 -9.22 -8.58 24.18
CA CYS A 87 -10.58 -8.31 23.74
C CYS A 87 -10.96 -9.22 22.56
N GLY A 88 -12.22 -9.67 22.51
CA GLY A 88 -12.67 -10.54 21.40
C GLY A 88 -11.85 -11.84 21.29
N PRO A 89 -11.70 -12.39 20.06
CA PRO A 89 -12.39 -12.00 18.84
C PRO A 89 -13.84 -12.53 18.84
N ASP A 90 -14.77 -11.79 18.24
CA ASP A 90 -16.15 -12.25 18.00
C ASP A 90 -16.61 -11.74 16.62
N THR A 91 -17.10 -12.66 15.79
CA THR A 91 -17.60 -12.37 14.44
C THR A 91 -19.13 -12.15 14.40
N SER A 92 -19.83 -12.54 15.46
CA SER A 92 -21.28 -12.46 15.59
C SER A 92 -21.71 -11.20 16.34
N ASN A 93 -20.99 -10.82 17.40
CA ASN A 93 -21.36 -9.71 18.29
C ASN A 93 -20.24 -8.69 18.45
N PHE A 94 -20.63 -7.47 18.83
CA PHE A 94 -19.67 -6.45 19.22
C PHE A 94 -19.11 -6.73 20.62
N TYR A 95 -17.79 -6.71 20.76
CA TYR A 95 -17.07 -6.79 22.03
C TYR A 95 -16.38 -5.47 22.36
N THR A 96 -16.07 -5.24 23.64
CA THR A 96 -15.56 -3.93 24.10
C THR A 96 -14.04 -3.85 23.97
N LEU A 97 -13.54 -2.80 23.31
CA LEU A 97 -12.14 -2.38 23.37
C LEU A 97 -11.92 -1.36 24.48
N TYR A 98 -12.76 -0.31 24.49
CA TYR A 98 -12.73 0.75 25.52
C TYR A 98 -14.11 0.90 26.16
N ALA A 99 -14.20 0.56 27.46
CA ALA A 99 -15.48 0.51 28.16
C ALA A 99 -16.08 1.89 28.51
N SER A 100 -15.24 2.85 28.91
CA SER A 100 -15.56 4.28 29.01
C SER A 100 -14.26 5.04 29.24
N THR A 101 -13.97 6.02 28.39
CA THR A 101 -12.79 6.89 28.53
C THR A 101 -13.23 8.33 28.53
N ALA A 102 -12.86 9.07 29.57
CA ALA A 102 -13.16 10.50 29.70
C ALA A 102 -12.41 11.32 28.64
N LEU A 103 -13.12 12.25 28.00
CA LEU A 103 -12.56 13.23 27.07
C LEU A 103 -13.32 14.55 27.19
N GLY A 104 -12.65 15.57 27.75
CA GLY A 104 -13.28 16.87 28.01
C GLY A 104 -14.44 16.76 29.00
N ASN A 105 -15.65 17.15 28.56
CA ASN A 105 -16.87 17.16 29.38
C ASN A 105 -17.77 15.92 29.15
N GLY A 106 -17.23 14.88 28.55
CA GLY A 106 -17.94 13.64 28.26
C GLY A 106 -17.01 12.45 28.26
N ASP A 107 -17.51 11.34 27.73
CA ASP A 107 -16.79 10.09 27.63
C ASP A 107 -17.15 9.36 26.34
N TYR A 108 -16.27 8.47 25.89
CA TYR A 108 -16.58 7.57 24.77
C TYR A 108 -16.37 6.11 25.15
N THR A 109 -17.11 5.24 24.45
CA THR A 109 -16.95 3.79 24.47
C THR A 109 -16.64 3.31 23.07
N VAL A 110 -15.75 2.33 22.93
CA VAL A 110 -15.44 1.69 21.64
C VAL A 110 -15.68 0.20 21.73
N THR A 111 -16.45 -0.32 20.77
CA THR A 111 -16.66 -1.74 20.56
C THR A 111 -16.24 -2.16 19.16
N LEU A 112 -15.86 -3.42 19.01
CA LEU A 112 -15.33 -4.02 17.79
C LEU A 112 -16.12 -5.26 17.42
N LYS A 113 -16.19 -5.62 16.14
CA LYS A 113 -16.73 -6.90 15.66
C LYS A 113 -15.91 -7.38 14.46
N ASN A 114 -15.28 -8.54 14.58
CA ASN A 114 -14.45 -9.11 13.53
C ASN A 114 -15.27 -9.58 12.32
N THR A 115 -14.65 -9.66 11.14
CA THR A 115 -15.20 -10.42 10.02
C THR A 115 -14.51 -11.78 9.90
N ALA A 116 -14.84 -12.54 8.85
CA ALA A 116 -14.11 -13.75 8.50
C ALA A 116 -12.67 -13.45 8.02
N ASN A 117 -12.40 -12.20 7.59
CA ASN A 117 -11.08 -11.74 7.20
C ASN A 117 -10.35 -11.15 8.43
N THR A 118 -9.10 -11.54 8.64
CA THR A 118 -8.29 -11.12 9.79
C THR A 118 -7.82 -9.67 9.73
N THR A 119 -7.98 -9.01 8.58
CA THR A 119 -7.58 -7.62 8.31
C THR A 119 -8.77 -6.69 8.10
N GLU A 120 -9.98 -7.15 8.44
CA GLU A 120 -11.21 -6.38 8.36
C GLU A 120 -11.96 -6.41 9.70
N ILE A 121 -12.53 -5.27 10.10
CA ILE A 121 -13.25 -5.17 11.37
C ILE A 121 -14.29 -4.05 11.34
N TYR A 122 -15.41 -4.24 12.02
CA TYR A 122 -16.34 -3.16 12.32
C TYR A 122 -15.94 -2.49 13.63
N VAL A 123 -15.85 -1.16 13.62
CA VAL A 123 -15.56 -0.34 14.79
C VAL A 123 -16.78 0.51 15.10
N ARG A 124 -17.28 0.45 16.33
CA ARG A 124 -18.37 1.29 16.81
C ARG A 124 -17.89 2.16 17.96
N ALA A 125 -17.95 3.47 17.78
CA ALA A 125 -17.61 4.45 18.79
C ALA A 125 -18.86 5.22 19.22
N THR A 126 -19.17 5.21 20.51
CA THR A 126 -20.28 5.99 21.09
C THR A 126 -19.70 7.06 22.00
N GLY A 127 -19.93 8.32 21.67
CA GLY A 127 -19.59 9.45 22.52
C GLY A 127 -20.80 9.93 23.29
N THR A 128 -20.61 10.33 24.55
CA THR A 128 -21.65 10.80 25.45
C THR A 128 -21.24 12.13 26.08
N CYS A 129 -22.12 13.14 26.03
CA CYS A 129 -21.92 14.44 26.67
C CYS A 129 -23.22 14.91 27.32
N SER A 130 -23.22 15.06 28.65
CA SER A 130 -24.37 15.58 29.41
C SER A 130 -25.71 14.89 29.06
N GLY A 131 -25.69 13.56 28.98
CA GLY A 131 -26.87 12.72 28.67
C GLY A 131 -27.26 12.63 27.20
N ASN A 132 -26.56 13.30 26.29
CA ASN A 132 -26.71 13.09 24.85
C ASN A 132 -25.65 12.12 24.36
N SER A 133 -26.03 11.13 23.57
CA SER A 133 -25.10 10.19 22.97
C SER A 133 -25.19 10.23 21.44
N ARG A 134 -24.06 9.94 20.78
CA ARG A 134 -23.92 9.78 19.34
C ARG A 134 -23.03 8.59 19.05
N THR A 135 -23.42 7.78 18.07
CA THR A 135 -22.71 6.55 17.74
C THR A 135 -22.32 6.56 16.27
N ILE A 136 -21.06 6.25 16.01
CA ILE A 136 -20.49 6.09 14.69
C ILE A 136 -20.09 4.63 14.54
N GLU A 137 -20.48 4.00 13.44
CA GLU A 137 -20.01 2.68 13.04
C GLU A 137 -19.22 2.81 11.73
N ALA A 138 -18.00 2.29 11.72
CA ALA A 138 -17.12 2.27 10.57
C ALA A 138 -16.72 0.83 10.22
N PHE A 139 -16.68 0.53 8.93
CA PHE A 139 -16.04 -0.67 8.41
C PHE A 139 -14.59 -0.33 8.09
N VAL A 140 -13.66 -1.04 8.73
CA VAL A 140 -12.22 -0.75 8.69
C VAL A 140 -11.50 -1.91 8.03
N THR A 141 -10.64 -1.59 7.08
CA THR A 141 -9.79 -2.56 6.38
C THR A 141 -8.33 -2.14 6.55
N ALA A 142 -7.45 -3.10 6.80
CA ALA A 142 -6.02 -2.90 6.80
C ALA A 142 -5.39 -3.36 5.48
N TYR A 143 -4.37 -2.66 5.04
CA TYR A 143 -3.56 -3.06 3.90
C TYR A 143 -2.08 -2.76 4.13
N ASN A 144 -1.25 -3.60 3.54
CA ASN A 144 0.20 -3.47 3.61
C ASN A 144 0.69 -2.47 2.56
N ILE A 145 1.43 -1.46 3.00
CA ILE A 145 2.01 -0.39 2.18
C ILE A 145 3.53 -0.57 1.98
N GLY A 146 4.06 -1.76 2.27
CA GLY A 146 5.45 -2.09 2.03
C GLY A 146 5.76 -2.04 0.53
N VAL A 147 6.98 -1.62 0.19
CA VAL A 147 7.42 -1.49 -1.22
C VAL A 147 7.28 -2.80 -2.00
N TRP A 148 7.43 -3.93 -1.31
CA TRP A 148 7.35 -5.29 -1.83
C TRP A 148 5.94 -5.83 -2.06
N ASN A 149 4.89 -5.09 -1.67
CA ASN A 149 3.51 -5.42 -1.97
C ASN A 149 2.99 -4.68 -3.21
N ASN A 150 3.87 -4.51 -4.20
CA ASN A 150 3.57 -3.88 -5.49
C ASN A 150 4.25 -4.66 -6.62
N ALA A 151 3.75 -4.55 -7.85
CA ALA A 151 4.53 -4.92 -9.03
C ALA A 151 5.69 -3.93 -9.21
N ILE A 152 5.38 -2.64 -9.07
CA ILE A 152 6.33 -1.55 -9.21
C ILE A 152 6.17 -0.57 -8.04
N PHE A 153 7.27 -0.29 -7.36
CA PHE A 153 7.36 0.81 -6.40
C PHE A 153 8.44 1.79 -6.86
N ALA A 154 8.07 3.04 -7.05
CA ALA A 154 8.99 4.03 -7.60
C ALA A 154 9.10 5.29 -6.75
N GLY A 155 10.35 5.73 -6.57
CA GLY A 155 10.76 6.78 -5.64
C GLY A 155 10.56 8.20 -6.16
N ALA A 156 11.62 9.00 -6.14
CA ALA A 156 11.52 10.43 -6.43
C ALA A 156 11.37 10.77 -7.92
N GLY A 157 11.99 9.99 -8.82
CA GLY A 157 12.16 10.35 -10.23
C GLY A 157 13.28 11.38 -10.45
N THR A 158 13.68 11.61 -11.71
CA THR A 158 14.66 12.63 -12.08
C THR A 158 14.44 13.07 -13.53
N GLY A 159 14.47 14.37 -13.81
CA GLY A 159 14.38 14.88 -15.18
C GLY A 159 12.96 14.95 -15.77
N GLY A 160 11.92 15.05 -14.93
CA GLY A 160 10.52 15.24 -15.37
C GLY A 160 9.80 13.95 -15.78
N THR A 161 10.42 12.79 -15.60
CA THR A 161 9.79 11.47 -15.73
C THR A 161 10.29 10.53 -14.64
N LEU A 162 9.51 9.49 -14.34
CA LEU A 162 9.84 8.53 -13.29
C LEU A 162 9.69 7.08 -13.76
N ILE A 163 8.61 6.73 -14.46
CA ILE A 163 8.54 5.53 -15.30
C ILE A 163 8.58 5.99 -16.76
N ASN A 164 9.70 5.76 -17.43
CA ASN A 164 9.89 6.08 -18.83
C ASN A 164 9.65 4.86 -19.72
N GLY A 165 8.85 5.01 -20.78
CA GLY A 165 8.48 3.92 -21.68
C GLY A 165 7.20 3.19 -21.27
N ASP A 166 6.63 2.49 -22.24
CA ASP A 166 5.41 1.72 -22.10
C ASP A 166 5.66 0.42 -21.31
N VAL A 167 4.72 -0.01 -20.47
CA VAL A 167 4.81 -1.26 -19.70
C VAL A 167 3.43 -1.86 -19.46
N GLU A 168 3.35 -3.19 -19.48
CA GLU A 168 2.20 -3.95 -18.99
C GLU A 168 2.45 -4.36 -17.53
N VAL A 169 1.52 -4.03 -16.63
CA VAL A 169 1.65 -4.33 -15.21
C VAL A 169 0.44 -5.08 -14.72
N ALA A 170 0.63 -6.31 -14.26
CA ALA A 170 -0.38 -7.07 -13.53
C ALA A 170 -0.13 -6.92 -12.03
N GLY A 171 -0.82 -5.99 -11.38
CA GLY A 171 -0.66 -5.70 -9.96
C GLY A 171 -0.58 -4.22 -9.61
N SER A 172 -0.26 -3.94 -8.35
CA SER A 172 -0.22 -2.58 -7.82
C SER A 172 1.00 -1.80 -8.30
N VAL A 173 0.81 -0.51 -8.54
CA VAL A 173 1.86 0.45 -8.87
C VAL A 173 1.79 1.60 -7.87
N HIS A 174 2.91 1.88 -7.21
CA HIS A 174 3.01 2.96 -6.23
C HIS A 174 4.18 3.87 -6.59
N ILE A 175 3.86 5.14 -6.89
CA ILE A 175 4.80 6.18 -7.28
C ILE A 175 4.77 7.32 -6.26
N LEU A 176 5.93 7.69 -5.71
CA LEU A 176 6.05 8.86 -4.82
C LEU A 176 6.23 10.16 -5.61
N GLY A 177 7.11 10.17 -6.62
CA GLY A 177 7.28 11.31 -7.52
C GLY A 177 7.78 12.59 -6.84
N ASN A 178 8.41 12.51 -5.66
CA ASN A 178 8.83 13.70 -4.88
C ASN A 178 9.76 14.67 -5.65
N GLY A 179 10.40 14.21 -6.73
CA GLY A 179 11.23 15.01 -7.62
C GLY A 179 10.51 15.56 -8.86
N LEU A 180 9.20 15.36 -8.99
CA LEU A 180 8.39 15.76 -10.15
C LEU A 180 7.57 17.02 -9.85
N ALA A 181 7.38 17.86 -10.86
CA ALA A 181 6.35 18.89 -10.83
C ALA A 181 4.96 18.26 -11.07
N SER A 182 3.89 18.94 -10.65
CA SER A 182 2.51 18.47 -10.87
C SER A 182 2.09 18.40 -12.35
N THR A 183 2.87 18.99 -13.25
CA THR A 183 2.66 18.92 -14.70
C THR A 183 3.48 17.83 -15.38
N ASP A 184 4.43 17.23 -14.67
CA ASP A 184 5.30 16.18 -15.20
C ASP A 184 4.57 14.85 -15.17
N PHE A 185 4.91 13.93 -16.07
CA PHE A 185 4.36 12.59 -16.05
C PHE A 185 5.16 11.70 -15.10
N ALA A 186 4.50 11.23 -14.04
CA ALA A 186 5.02 10.15 -13.20
C ALA A 186 5.08 8.83 -13.97
N LEU A 187 4.03 8.59 -14.77
CA LEU A 187 3.86 7.45 -15.66
C LEU A 187 3.14 7.95 -16.91
N ASN A 188 3.62 7.58 -18.10
CA ASN A 188 2.98 7.95 -19.35
C ASN A 188 2.89 6.71 -20.25
N LEU A 189 1.72 6.09 -20.26
CA LEU A 189 1.42 4.90 -21.05
C LEU A 189 0.77 5.28 -22.38
N SER A 190 1.12 4.53 -23.41
CA SER A 190 0.61 4.64 -24.75
C SER A 190 0.41 3.25 -25.38
N GLY A 191 -0.06 3.20 -26.63
CA GLY A 191 -0.27 1.93 -27.32
C GLY A 191 -1.23 1.02 -26.56
N GLY A 192 -0.85 -0.24 -26.34
CA GLY A 192 -1.62 -1.25 -25.59
C GLY A 192 -1.19 -1.43 -24.13
N ALA A 193 -0.30 -0.58 -23.61
CA ALA A 193 0.21 -0.72 -22.25
C ALA A 193 -0.89 -0.54 -21.20
N SER A 194 -0.87 -1.35 -20.14
CA SER A 194 -1.96 -1.33 -19.16
C SER A 194 -1.48 -1.67 -17.75
N ILE A 195 -2.28 -1.26 -16.76
CA ILE A 195 -2.20 -1.77 -15.38
C ILE A 195 -3.45 -2.60 -15.14
N THR A 196 -3.31 -3.88 -14.79
CA THR A 196 -4.41 -4.84 -14.64
C THR A 196 -4.45 -5.44 -13.24
N ASN A 197 -5.60 -6.03 -12.90
CA ASN A 197 -5.88 -6.63 -11.58
C ASN A 197 -5.87 -8.17 -11.59
N ASN A 198 -5.27 -8.78 -12.61
CA ASN A 198 -5.30 -10.22 -12.82
C ASN A 198 -4.05 -10.70 -13.58
N TYR A 199 -3.89 -12.02 -13.72
CA TYR A 199 -2.76 -12.64 -14.43
C TYR A 199 -3.06 -12.98 -15.89
N ASP A 200 -4.03 -12.32 -16.52
CA ASP A 200 -4.20 -12.47 -17.97
C ASP A 200 -2.91 -12.01 -18.68
N GLY A 201 -2.51 -12.73 -19.73
CA GLY A 201 -1.23 -12.53 -20.39
C GLY A 201 0.02 -13.05 -19.65
N MET A 202 -0.10 -13.61 -18.44
CA MET A 202 1.05 -14.15 -17.70
C MET A 202 1.72 -15.32 -18.46
N PRO A 203 3.04 -15.28 -18.68
CA PRO A 203 3.77 -16.39 -19.30
C PRO A 203 3.58 -17.72 -18.57
N ALA A 204 3.32 -18.80 -19.31
CA ALA A 204 3.10 -20.14 -18.75
C ALA A 204 4.29 -20.67 -17.92
N VAL A 205 5.50 -20.15 -18.14
CA VAL A 205 6.67 -20.48 -17.31
C VAL A 205 6.52 -20.00 -15.87
N PHE A 206 5.79 -18.92 -15.63
CA PHE A 206 5.53 -18.41 -14.29
C PHE A 206 4.36 -19.10 -13.61
N THR A 207 3.29 -19.43 -14.34
CA THR A 207 2.05 -20.00 -13.74
C THR A 207 2.28 -21.33 -13.01
N THR A 208 3.32 -22.07 -13.38
CA THR A 208 3.74 -23.31 -12.70
C THR A 208 4.69 -23.09 -11.52
N ARG A 209 5.17 -21.86 -11.33
CA ARG A 209 6.25 -21.48 -10.40
C ARG A 209 5.84 -20.39 -9.41
N VAL A 210 4.61 -19.91 -9.44
CA VAL A 210 4.07 -18.95 -8.47
C VAL A 210 2.77 -19.47 -7.85
N PRO A 211 2.37 -18.99 -6.66
CA PRO A 211 1.03 -19.23 -6.15
C PRO A 211 -0.05 -18.76 -7.12
N ALA A 212 -1.19 -19.47 -7.11
CA ALA A 212 -2.36 -19.06 -7.90
C ALA A 212 -2.80 -17.63 -7.53
N CYS A 213 -3.36 -16.91 -8.50
CA CYS A 213 -3.96 -15.60 -8.25
C CYS A 213 -4.99 -15.72 -7.10
N PRO A 214 -4.94 -14.84 -6.09
CA PRO A 214 -5.95 -14.81 -5.03
C PRO A 214 -7.37 -14.63 -5.61
N THR A 215 -8.38 -15.02 -4.84
CA THR A 215 -9.78 -14.89 -5.23
C THR A 215 -10.53 -13.95 -4.30
N THR A 216 -11.44 -13.16 -4.84
CA THR A 216 -12.35 -12.27 -4.10
C THR A 216 -13.78 -12.39 -4.63
N THR A 217 -14.74 -11.81 -3.92
CA THR A 217 -16.13 -11.69 -4.39
C THR A 217 -16.33 -10.30 -5.00
N PHE A 218 -16.69 -10.24 -6.29
CA PHE A 218 -16.98 -8.99 -6.99
C PHE A 218 -18.26 -9.12 -7.82
N GLY A 219 -19.18 -8.15 -7.73
CA GLY A 219 -20.46 -8.23 -8.44
C GLY A 219 -21.34 -9.44 -8.07
N GLY A 220 -21.08 -10.11 -6.95
CA GLY A 220 -21.75 -11.36 -6.55
C GLY A 220 -21.11 -12.64 -7.10
N GLU A 221 -19.99 -12.52 -7.83
CA GLU A 221 -19.25 -13.63 -8.43
C GLU A 221 -17.91 -13.86 -7.70
N SER A 222 -17.44 -15.10 -7.67
CA SER A 222 -16.10 -15.43 -7.16
C SER A 222 -15.11 -15.33 -8.30
N VAL A 223 -14.20 -14.36 -8.24
CA VAL A 223 -13.26 -14.01 -9.32
C VAL A 223 -11.83 -13.95 -8.80
N GLN A 224 -10.86 -14.18 -9.68
CA GLN A 224 -9.45 -13.92 -9.40
C GLN A 224 -9.18 -12.41 -9.32
N SER A 225 -8.39 -11.97 -8.35
CA SER A 225 -7.99 -10.57 -8.19
C SER A 225 -6.64 -10.47 -7.48
N LEU A 226 -5.79 -9.59 -8.00
CA LEU A 226 -4.53 -9.19 -7.35
C LEU A 226 -4.75 -8.12 -6.27
N SER A 227 -5.98 -7.64 -6.11
CA SER A 227 -6.31 -6.48 -5.27
C SER A 227 -5.44 -5.25 -5.61
N ALA A 228 -5.21 -5.05 -6.91
CA ALA A 228 -4.29 -4.09 -7.48
C ALA A 228 -4.74 -2.65 -7.23
N ASN A 229 -3.79 -1.80 -6.86
CA ASN A 229 -4.00 -0.37 -6.65
C ASN A 229 -3.00 0.45 -7.46
N LEU A 230 -3.45 1.58 -7.99
CA LEU A 230 -2.57 2.62 -8.52
C LEU A 230 -2.50 3.77 -7.53
N ARG A 231 -1.31 4.10 -7.05
CA ARG A 231 -1.04 5.24 -6.18
C ARG A 231 0.04 6.13 -6.79
N VAL A 232 -0.28 7.40 -6.99
CA VAL A 232 0.67 8.41 -7.49
C VAL A 232 0.57 9.64 -6.59
N LYS A 233 1.60 9.85 -5.77
CA LYS A 233 1.64 10.98 -4.83
C LYS A 233 1.90 12.31 -5.53
N ASN A 234 2.83 12.35 -6.48
CA ASN A 234 3.10 13.52 -7.32
C ASN A 234 3.36 13.08 -8.78
N GLY A 235 2.94 13.92 -9.72
CA GLY A 235 3.02 13.72 -11.17
C GLY A 235 1.72 13.17 -11.79
N LEU A 236 1.53 13.47 -13.07
CA LEU A 236 0.40 13.03 -13.88
C LEU A 236 0.53 11.55 -14.27
N VAL A 237 -0.63 10.93 -14.49
CA VAL A 237 -0.75 9.65 -15.20
C VAL A 237 -1.21 9.90 -16.63
N GLY A 238 -0.32 9.68 -17.60
CA GLY A 238 -0.61 9.82 -19.02
C GLY A 238 -1.18 8.53 -19.59
N LEU A 239 -2.32 8.63 -20.31
CA LEU A 239 -2.95 7.52 -21.02
C LEU A 239 -3.22 7.91 -22.48
N GLY A 240 -2.66 7.15 -23.42
CA GLY A 240 -2.74 7.38 -24.86
C GLY A 240 -3.04 6.12 -25.66
N GLY A 241 -3.53 6.25 -26.89
CA GLY A 241 -3.86 5.09 -27.73
C GLY A 241 -4.98 4.24 -27.12
N THR A 242 -4.68 2.99 -26.78
CA THR A 242 -5.58 2.04 -26.10
C THR A 242 -5.12 1.69 -24.68
N SER A 243 -4.16 2.43 -24.12
CA SER A 243 -3.64 2.17 -22.78
C SER A 243 -4.70 2.38 -21.71
N SER A 244 -4.65 1.62 -20.62
CA SER A 244 -5.63 1.74 -19.54
C SER A 244 -5.06 1.49 -18.14
N VAL A 245 -5.77 2.02 -17.15
CA VAL A 245 -5.63 1.63 -15.75
C VAL A 245 -6.88 0.83 -15.41
N GLY A 246 -6.74 -0.48 -15.30
CA GLY A 246 -7.84 -1.43 -15.22
C GLY A 246 -8.54 -1.59 -16.56
N GLU A 247 -9.59 -2.39 -16.55
CA GLU A 247 -10.45 -2.62 -17.70
C GLU A 247 -11.92 -2.55 -17.27
N ALA A 248 -12.82 -2.34 -18.24
CA ALA A 248 -14.25 -2.33 -17.97
C ALA A 248 -14.70 -3.72 -17.51
N ASN A 249 -15.43 -3.78 -16.38
CA ASN A 249 -15.92 -5.03 -15.83
C ASN A 249 -16.78 -5.82 -16.84
N VAL A 250 -16.49 -7.10 -17.00
CA VAL A 250 -17.25 -8.03 -17.84
C VAL A 250 -17.82 -9.14 -16.97
N ALA A 251 -19.11 -9.04 -16.64
CA ALA A 251 -19.79 -10.04 -15.80
C ALA A 251 -19.70 -11.45 -16.40
N GLY A 252 -19.42 -12.45 -15.56
CA GLY A 252 -19.23 -13.85 -15.95
C GLY A 252 -17.78 -14.24 -16.26
N ASN A 253 -16.83 -13.30 -16.26
CA ASN A 253 -15.41 -13.63 -16.34
C ASN A 253 -14.90 -14.27 -15.04
N SER A 254 -13.80 -15.03 -15.14
CA SER A 254 -13.19 -15.69 -13.97
C SER A 254 -12.24 -14.80 -13.18
N TYR A 255 -12.02 -13.56 -13.62
CA TYR A 255 -11.12 -12.58 -13.01
C TYR A 255 -11.76 -11.19 -12.98
N LYS A 256 -11.27 -10.34 -12.08
CA LYS A 256 -11.67 -8.95 -11.96
C LYS A 256 -10.87 -8.07 -12.92
N GLU A 257 -11.57 -7.23 -13.67
CA GLU A 257 -10.98 -6.28 -14.63
C GLU A 257 -10.62 -4.93 -13.99
N THR A 258 -11.49 -4.42 -13.11
CA THR A 258 -11.28 -3.12 -12.46
C THR A 258 -10.18 -3.21 -11.40
N LEU A 259 -9.39 -2.16 -11.26
CA LEU A 259 -8.54 -2.02 -10.06
C LEU A 259 -9.41 -1.83 -8.83
N ASP A 260 -8.90 -2.23 -7.67
CA ASP A 260 -9.59 -2.02 -6.40
C ASP A 260 -9.61 -0.51 -6.09
N HIS A 261 -8.44 0.15 -6.18
CA HIS A 261 -8.36 1.58 -5.97
C HIS A 261 -7.36 2.30 -6.87
N VAL A 262 -7.71 3.54 -7.22
CA VAL A 262 -6.84 4.49 -7.90
C VAL A 262 -6.78 5.79 -7.09
N TYR A 263 -5.57 6.27 -6.82
CA TYR A 263 -5.28 7.49 -6.08
C TYR A 263 -4.20 8.28 -6.82
N VAL A 264 -4.58 9.39 -7.48
CA VAL A 264 -3.66 10.20 -8.30
C VAL A 264 -3.85 11.66 -7.94
N THR A 265 -2.83 12.28 -7.34
CA THR A 265 -2.93 13.66 -6.83
C THR A 265 -3.09 14.69 -7.94
N ASP A 266 -2.23 14.63 -8.97
CA ASP A 266 -2.15 15.69 -9.98
C ASP A 266 -3.04 15.44 -11.21
N GLY A 267 -3.70 14.29 -11.25
CA GLY A 267 -4.67 13.92 -12.28
C GLY A 267 -4.05 13.21 -13.50
N TYR A 268 -4.73 13.33 -14.63
CA TYR A 268 -4.49 12.51 -15.83
C TYR A 268 -4.19 13.37 -17.05
N GLY A 269 -3.34 12.84 -17.94
CA GLY A 269 -3.02 13.42 -19.23
C GLY A 269 -3.09 12.41 -20.37
N GLY A 270 -2.44 12.74 -21.49
CA GLY A 270 -2.52 11.94 -22.72
C GLY A 270 -3.84 12.13 -23.48
N THR A 271 -4.04 11.35 -24.54
CA THR A 271 -5.22 11.49 -25.41
C THR A 271 -6.50 10.90 -24.80
N LYS A 272 -6.37 10.07 -23.77
CA LYS A 272 -7.50 9.42 -23.08
C LYS A 272 -7.80 10.03 -21.73
N GLY A 273 -6.78 10.51 -21.00
CA GLY A 273 -6.98 11.03 -19.65
C GLY A 273 -7.68 10.01 -18.76
N SER A 274 -8.61 10.48 -17.92
CA SER A 274 -9.37 9.64 -16.99
C SER A 274 -10.39 8.69 -17.64
N ASP A 275 -10.69 8.84 -18.93
CA ASP A 275 -11.71 8.01 -19.62
C ASP A 275 -11.28 6.54 -19.75
N SER A 276 -9.98 6.25 -19.59
CA SER A 276 -9.41 4.91 -19.61
C SER A 276 -8.96 4.43 -18.23
N VAL A 277 -9.61 4.93 -17.17
CA VAL A 277 -9.41 4.51 -15.78
C VAL A 277 -10.65 3.78 -15.28
N TYR A 278 -10.48 2.52 -14.90
CA TYR A 278 -11.52 1.62 -14.44
C TYR A 278 -11.14 1.07 -13.06
N SER A 279 -11.75 1.64 -12.02
CA SER A 279 -11.53 1.27 -10.62
C SER A 279 -12.80 1.35 -9.79
N ASP A 280 -12.84 0.62 -8.69
CA ASP A 280 -14.03 0.56 -7.84
C ASP A 280 -14.28 1.86 -7.08
N ASN A 281 -13.22 2.63 -6.79
CA ASN A 281 -13.31 3.95 -6.17
C ASN A 281 -13.39 5.11 -7.19
N GLY A 282 -13.42 4.82 -8.49
CA GLY A 282 -13.30 5.80 -9.55
C GLY A 282 -11.92 6.47 -9.62
N TYR A 283 -11.81 7.55 -10.40
CA TYR A 283 -10.51 8.17 -10.74
C TYR A 283 -10.22 9.49 -10.00
N SER A 284 -11.15 10.02 -9.20
CA SER A 284 -11.01 11.38 -8.65
C SER A 284 -10.34 11.46 -7.28
N ASN A 285 -9.97 10.33 -6.67
CA ASN A 285 -9.35 10.32 -5.35
C ASN A 285 -7.87 10.71 -5.45
N THR A 286 -7.40 11.54 -4.52
CA THR A 286 -5.99 11.90 -4.39
C THR A 286 -5.24 10.87 -3.56
N TYR A 287 -3.90 10.94 -3.56
CA TYR A 287 -3.04 10.08 -2.74
C TYR A 287 -3.51 9.99 -1.28
N ASP A 288 -3.62 8.76 -0.76
CA ASP A 288 -4.32 8.42 0.48
C ASP A 288 -3.41 8.20 1.69
N LEU A 289 -2.08 8.17 1.51
CA LEU A 289 -1.14 7.75 2.56
C LEU A 289 -0.36 8.89 3.22
N GLY A 290 -0.54 10.14 2.77
CA GLY A 290 0.19 11.30 3.28
C GLY A 290 1.71 11.11 3.19
N ASP A 291 2.40 11.22 4.33
CA ASP A 291 3.85 11.01 4.46
C ASP A 291 4.20 9.67 5.12
N SER A 292 3.25 8.74 5.21
CA SER A 292 3.46 7.43 5.86
C SER A 292 4.37 6.50 5.06
N VAL A 293 4.69 6.85 3.82
CA VAL A 293 5.51 6.05 2.91
C VAL A 293 6.62 6.93 2.34
N GLU A 294 7.84 6.46 2.52
CA GLU A 294 9.06 7.03 1.96
C GLU A 294 9.79 5.98 1.13
N PHE A 295 10.63 6.45 0.19
CA PHE A 295 11.47 5.54 -0.58
C PHE A 295 12.60 5.05 0.35
N PRO A 296 12.77 3.73 0.53
CA PRO A 296 13.81 3.23 1.42
C PRO A 296 15.19 3.42 0.76
N SER A 297 16.16 3.99 1.48
CA SER A 297 17.55 4.14 1.01
C SER A 297 18.47 3.14 1.69
N LEU A 298 19.43 2.57 0.95
CA LEU A 298 20.46 1.71 1.53
C LEU A 298 21.40 2.51 2.46
N SER A 299 21.43 3.83 2.31
CA SER A 299 22.17 4.77 3.15
C SER A 299 21.45 5.16 4.44
N ASP A 300 20.17 4.76 4.61
CA ASP A 300 19.41 5.11 5.81
C ASP A 300 19.93 4.37 7.05
N PRO A 301 19.96 5.02 8.24
CA PRO A 301 20.33 4.35 9.47
C PRO A 301 19.35 3.22 9.80
N TYR A 302 19.87 2.13 10.37
CA TYR A 302 19.07 0.95 10.69
C TYR A 302 19.35 0.43 12.09
N THR A 303 18.31 0.00 12.80
CA THR A 303 18.46 -0.70 14.08
C THR A 303 17.82 -2.07 13.95
N ASP A 304 18.58 -3.12 14.23
CA ASP A 304 18.10 -4.50 14.13
C ASP A 304 17.16 -4.86 15.29
N GLY A 305 16.52 -6.04 15.19
CA GLY A 305 15.63 -6.55 16.24
C GLY A 305 16.33 -6.84 17.58
N GLY A 306 17.67 -6.91 17.59
CA GLY A 306 18.49 -7.05 18.80
C GLY A 306 18.82 -5.71 19.46
N GLY A 307 18.46 -4.58 18.83
CA GLY A 307 18.75 -3.24 19.31
C GLY A 307 20.12 -2.70 18.90
N THR A 308 20.85 -3.38 18.01
CA THR A 308 22.11 -2.88 17.47
C THR A 308 21.82 -1.87 16.37
N SER A 309 22.33 -0.65 16.54
CA SER A 309 22.20 0.42 15.53
C SER A 309 23.42 0.44 14.59
N TYR A 310 23.13 0.58 13.31
CA TYR A 310 24.08 0.70 12.21
C TYR A 310 23.88 2.07 11.54
N ALA A 311 24.99 2.68 11.09
CA ALA A 311 24.95 4.00 10.47
C ALA A 311 24.17 4.01 9.15
N THR A 312 24.18 2.89 8.42
CA THR A 312 23.43 2.68 7.17
C THR A 312 22.89 1.26 7.11
N TYR A 313 21.88 1.01 6.27
CA TYR A 313 21.38 -0.34 6.00
C TYR A 313 22.46 -1.21 5.34
N GLN A 314 23.31 -0.64 4.46
CA GLN A 314 24.47 -1.36 3.92
C GLN A 314 25.43 -1.83 5.00
N ALA A 315 25.69 -1.01 6.03
CA ALA A 315 26.56 -1.40 7.14
C ALA A 315 25.96 -2.57 7.95
N TYR A 316 24.65 -2.59 8.13
CA TYR A 316 23.93 -3.75 8.69
C TYR A 316 24.12 -5.01 7.84
N LEU A 317 23.90 -4.90 6.52
CA LEU A 317 24.05 -6.05 5.62
C LEU A 317 25.49 -6.57 5.64
N LYS A 318 26.48 -5.69 5.50
CA LYS A 318 27.90 -6.06 5.52
C LYS A 318 28.31 -6.76 6.81
N ALA A 319 27.74 -6.39 7.95
CA ALA A 319 28.02 -7.01 9.24
C ALA A 319 27.39 -8.40 9.42
N ASN A 320 26.34 -8.74 8.63
CA ASN A 320 25.53 -9.95 8.80
C ASN A 320 25.55 -10.89 7.56
N ALA A 321 26.37 -10.58 6.55
CA ALA A 321 26.41 -11.27 5.27
C ALA A 321 27.70 -12.06 5.04
N LEU A 322 27.65 -12.97 4.06
CA LEU A 322 28.84 -13.44 3.35
C LEU A 322 29.39 -12.27 2.52
N VAL A 323 30.50 -11.69 2.95
CA VAL A 323 31.17 -10.60 2.22
C VAL A 323 32.16 -11.17 1.20
N ILE A 324 31.87 -10.96 -0.08
CA ILE A 324 32.72 -11.31 -1.21
C ILE A 324 33.50 -10.07 -1.63
N SER A 325 34.81 -10.09 -1.40
CA SER A 325 35.74 -9.00 -1.73
C SER A 325 37.04 -9.51 -2.37
N ASP A 326 37.21 -10.83 -2.50
CA ASP A 326 38.36 -11.41 -3.17
C ASP A 326 38.30 -11.14 -4.68
N PRO A 327 39.34 -10.55 -5.29
CA PRO A 327 39.30 -10.18 -6.71
C PRO A 327 39.01 -11.34 -7.67
N ALA A 328 39.42 -12.57 -7.35
CA ALA A 328 39.13 -13.72 -8.21
C ALA A 328 37.67 -14.14 -8.10
N GLN A 329 37.07 -14.05 -6.91
CA GLN A 329 35.64 -14.30 -6.71
C GLN A 329 34.79 -13.22 -7.39
N LEU A 330 35.17 -11.94 -7.26
CA LEU A 330 34.49 -10.83 -7.94
C LEU A 330 34.53 -10.99 -9.46
N ALA A 331 35.66 -11.42 -10.03
CA ALA A 331 35.77 -11.70 -11.46
C ALA A 331 34.83 -12.83 -11.95
N VAL A 332 34.51 -13.80 -11.09
CA VAL A 332 33.51 -14.84 -11.39
C VAL A 332 32.09 -14.27 -11.36
N LEU A 333 31.76 -13.42 -10.38
CA LEU A 333 30.44 -12.83 -10.24
C LEU A 333 30.14 -11.77 -11.31
N ASN A 334 31.15 -11.06 -11.78
CA ASN A 334 31.04 -10.12 -12.90
C ASN A 334 30.99 -10.81 -14.28
N ASN A 335 30.90 -12.15 -14.33
CA ASN A 335 30.83 -12.87 -15.60
C ASN A 335 30.20 -14.25 -15.42
N ILE A 336 29.02 -14.32 -14.80
CA ILE A 336 28.34 -15.59 -14.56
C ILE A 336 27.81 -16.14 -15.89
N LYS A 337 28.10 -17.43 -16.12
CA LYS A 337 27.63 -18.23 -17.26
C LYS A 337 26.91 -19.46 -16.73
N GLN A 338 26.11 -20.11 -17.57
CA GLN A 338 25.40 -21.33 -17.18
C GLN A 338 26.41 -22.43 -16.74
N THR A 339 27.60 -22.42 -17.33
CA THR A 339 28.69 -23.34 -17.01
C THR A 339 29.57 -22.91 -15.84
N SER A 340 29.31 -21.73 -15.23
CA SER A 340 30.04 -21.29 -14.05
C SER A 340 29.85 -22.29 -12.92
N ASN A 341 30.93 -22.62 -12.23
CA ASN A 341 30.91 -23.52 -11.08
C ASN A 341 31.70 -22.87 -9.95
N PHE A 342 31.02 -22.52 -8.86
CA PHE A 342 31.60 -21.88 -7.70
C PHE A 342 30.77 -22.16 -6.45
N SER A 343 31.38 -22.03 -5.28
CA SER A 343 30.67 -22.15 -4.00
C SER A 343 31.39 -21.29 -2.97
N TYR A 344 30.69 -20.28 -2.45
CA TYR A 344 31.17 -19.35 -1.44
C TYR A 344 30.25 -19.42 -0.22
N THR A 345 30.82 -19.52 0.97
CA THR A 345 30.07 -19.65 2.23
C THR A 345 30.86 -19.13 3.42
N ASP A 346 30.16 -18.55 4.40
CA ASP A 346 30.69 -18.24 5.73
C ASP A 346 30.19 -19.25 6.80
N GLY A 347 29.49 -20.30 6.35
CA GLY A 347 28.80 -21.29 7.18
C GLY A 347 27.32 -20.99 7.44
N THR A 348 26.91 -19.72 7.41
CA THR A 348 25.51 -19.29 7.60
C THR A 348 24.89 -18.83 6.28
N ASN A 349 25.60 -17.96 5.56
CA ASN A 349 25.24 -17.39 4.28
C ASN A 349 26.01 -18.12 3.17
N THR A 350 25.35 -18.42 2.05
CA THR A 350 25.94 -19.21 0.97
C THR A 350 25.42 -18.79 -0.39
N ILE A 351 26.30 -18.81 -1.39
CA ILE A 351 25.96 -18.73 -2.82
C ILE A 351 26.81 -19.74 -3.59
N ALA A 352 26.18 -20.53 -4.45
CA ALA A 352 26.86 -21.54 -5.25
C ALA A 352 26.18 -21.76 -6.61
N MET A 353 26.97 -22.02 -7.64
CA MET A 353 26.52 -22.46 -8.97
C MET A 353 27.11 -23.84 -9.26
N ASP A 354 26.31 -24.75 -9.81
CA ASP A 354 26.70 -26.16 -10.01
C ASP A 354 27.43 -26.47 -11.32
N GLY A 355 27.48 -25.51 -12.26
CA GLY A 355 28.02 -25.72 -13.61
C GLY A 355 26.99 -26.13 -14.66
N ASP A 356 25.71 -26.25 -14.29
CA ASP A 356 24.59 -26.59 -15.17
C ASP A 356 23.51 -25.49 -15.19
N GLY A 357 23.80 -24.32 -14.59
CA GLY A 357 22.88 -23.18 -14.50
C GLY A 357 21.98 -23.21 -13.28
N HIS A 358 22.30 -24.01 -12.26
CA HIS A 358 21.55 -24.03 -11.00
C HIS A 358 22.28 -23.25 -9.90
N LEU A 359 21.69 -22.12 -9.50
CA LEU A 359 22.13 -21.29 -8.39
C LEU A 359 21.47 -21.76 -7.08
N THR A 360 22.27 -22.07 -6.07
CA THR A 360 21.77 -22.26 -4.70
C THR A 360 22.17 -21.06 -3.85
N ILE A 361 21.22 -20.48 -3.12
CA ILE A 361 21.47 -19.32 -2.26
C ILE A 361 20.74 -19.42 -0.93
N SER A 362 21.41 -19.00 0.15
CA SER A 362 20.81 -18.86 1.47
C SER A 362 21.43 -17.70 2.24
N GLY A 363 20.59 -16.94 2.95
CA GLY A 363 21.04 -15.82 3.77
C GLY A 363 21.35 -14.55 2.96
N ILE A 364 22.32 -13.77 3.40
CA ILE A 364 22.70 -12.48 2.82
C ILE A 364 24.08 -12.60 2.18
N VAL A 365 24.19 -12.21 0.91
CA VAL A 365 25.45 -12.12 0.17
C VAL A 365 25.74 -10.65 -0.09
N TYR A 366 26.94 -10.19 0.23
CA TYR A 366 27.39 -8.82 0.01
C TYR A 366 28.58 -8.84 -0.95
N VAL A 367 28.39 -8.33 -2.17
CA VAL A 367 29.45 -8.16 -3.18
C VAL A 367 30.05 -6.77 -3.00
N GLN A 368 31.24 -6.71 -2.39
CA GLN A 368 31.92 -5.46 -2.09
C GLN A 368 32.80 -5.05 -3.27
N GLU A 369 32.62 -3.80 -3.74
CA GLU A 369 33.44 -3.19 -4.80
C GLU A 369 33.51 -4.04 -6.09
N GLY A 370 32.39 -4.66 -6.46
CA GLY A 370 32.29 -5.43 -7.69
C GLY A 370 30.85 -5.56 -8.17
N ASP A 371 30.72 -6.04 -9.40
CA ASP A 371 29.45 -6.15 -10.12
C ASP A 371 28.91 -7.59 -10.12
N LEU A 372 27.65 -7.72 -10.51
CA LEU A 372 26.98 -9.00 -10.71
C LEU A 372 26.40 -9.09 -12.12
N ASP A 373 26.94 -9.98 -12.94
CA ASP A 373 26.57 -10.08 -14.35
C ASP A 373 26.11 -11.49 -14.72
N PHE A 374 24.83 -11.61 -15.11
CA PHE A 374 24.19 -12.82 -15.66
C PHE A 374 23.99 -12.76 -17.18
N SER A 375 24.84 -12.02 -17.92
CA SER A 375 24.79 -11.90 -19.38
C SER A 375 25.55 -13.04 -20.06
N ASP A 376 24.92 -14.22 -20.10
CA ASP A 376 25.45 -15.39 -20.78
C ASP A 376 25.10 -15.39 -22.29
N ALA A 377 25.92 -14.69 -23.08
CA ALA A 377 25.74 -14.56 -24.52
C ALA A 377 26.25 -15.78 -25.33
N PRO A 378 25.63 -16.15 -26.47
CA PRO A 378 24.34 -15.70 -27.00
C PRO A 378 23.28 -16.80 -26.87
N GLY A 379 22.32 -16.59 -25.99
CA GLY A 379 21.18 -17.50 -25.86
C GLY A 379 20.28 -17.06 -24.72
N ARG A 380 18.99 -17.37 -24.80
CA ARG A 380 18.04 -17.27 -23.68
C ARG A 380 18.35 -18.37 -22.66
N ASN A 381 19.61 -18.44 -22.21
CA ASN A 381 20.06 -19.43 -21.25
C ASN A 381 19.23 -19.28 -19.99
N THR A 382 18.99 -20.41 -19.33
CA THR A 382 18.10 -20.45 -18.19
C THR A 382 18.92 -20.74 -16.96
N PHE A 383 19.04 -19.73 -16.12
CA PHE A 383 19.44 -19.90 -14.74
C PHE A 383 18.22 -20.26 -13.93
N THR A 384 18.37 -21.29 -13.11
CA THR A 384 17.38 -21.63 -12.10
C THR A 384 17.97 -21.40 -10.71
N TYR A 385 17.16 -21.01 -9.74
CA TYR A 385 17.61 -20.87 -8.37
C TYR A 385 16.79 -21.65 -7.34
N THR A 386 17.45 -22.11 -6.28
CA THR A 386 16.83 -22.70 -5.09
C THR A 386 17.34 -22.00 -3.83
N GLY A 387 16.45 -21.85 -2.85
CA GLY A 387 16.73 -21.29 -1.54
C GLY A 387 16.17 -19.87 -1.37
N LYS A 388 16.38 -19.31 -0.18
CA LYS A 388 15.95 -17.95 0.15
C LYS A 388 17.18 -17.12 0.50
N GLY A 389 17.54 -16.19 -0.38
CA GLY A 389 18.68 -15.32 -0.14
C GLY A 389 18.60 -13.99 -0.86
N SER A 390 19.29 -13.00 -0.30
CA SER A 390 19.46 -11.67 -0.89
C SER A 390 20.91 -11.46 -1.29
N ILE A 391 21.09 -10.72 -2.38
CA ILE A 391 22.40 -10.25 -2.84
C ILE A 391 22.38 -8.74 -2.83
N LEU A 392 23.26 -8.11 -2.06
CA LEU A 392 23.60 -6.71 -2.22
C LEU A 392 24.87 -6.58 -3.05
N VAL A 393 24.80 -5.77 -4.09
CA VAL A 393 25.94 -5.45 -4.96
C VAL A 393 26.30 -3.99 -4.72
N GLU A 394 27.55 -3.70 -4.38
CA GLU A 394 28.00 -2.32 -4.14
C GLU A 394 28.36 -1.60 -5.45
N GLY A 395 28.69 -2.38 -6.49
CA GLY A 395 29.18 -1.88 -7.76
C GLY A 395 30.70 -1.69 -7.76
N ASP A 396 31.32 -1.93 -8.92
CA ASP A 396 32.68 -1.46 -9.19
C ASP A 396 32.65 0.05 -9.48
N ALA A 397 33.37 0.84 -8.68
CA ALA A 397 33.47 2.29 -8.87
C ALA A 397 34.03 2.71 -10.26
N THR A 398 34.56 1.76 -11.02
CA THR A 398 35.10 1.95 -12.37
C THR A 398 34.17 1.48 -13.50
N ALA A 399 33.06 0.80 -13.18
CA ALA A 399 32.12 0.31 -14.18
C ALA A 399 31.32 1.45 -14.84
N THR A 400 31.12 1.33 -16.15
CA THR A 400 30.32 2.29 -16.95
C THR A 400 28.92 1.74 -17.30
N ASP A 401 28.76 0.44 -17.17
CA ASP A 401 27.56 -0.38 -17.23
C ASP A 401 27.01 -0.64 -15.81
N GLY A 402 25.78 -1.15 -15.71
CA GLY A 402 25.12 -1.29 -14.41
C GLY A 402 25.84 -2.22 -13.45
N GLU A 403 25.72 -1.92 -12.16
CA GLU A 403 26.24 -2.73 -11.05
C GLU A 403 25.67 -4.16 -11.09
N VAL A 404 24.45 -4.30 -11.64
CA VAL A 404 23.81 -5.60 -11.89
C VAL A 404 23.26 -5.69 -13.31
N ASN A 405 23.63 -6.74 -14.04
CA ASN A 405 23.11 -7.07 -15.37
C ASN A 405 22.42 -8.44 -15.38
N ILE A 406 21.20 -8.52 -15.92
CA ILE A 406 20.39 -9.73 -16.00
C ILE A 406 19.82 -9.86 -17.42
N ASP A 407 20.55 -10.56 -18.28
CA ASP A 407 20.21 -10.72 -19.70
C ASP A 407 19.80 -12.16 -20.06
N THR A 408 19.33 -12.92 -19.07
CA THR A 408 19.01 -14.35 -19.20
C THR A 408 17.70 -14.70 -18.49
N ASN A 409 17.15 -15.89 -18.76
CA ASN A 409 16.01 -16.35 -17.95
C ASN A 409 16.53 -16.64 -16.54
N MET A 410 15.85 -16.09 -15.53
CA MET A 410 16.19 -16.32 -14.13
C MET A 410 14.94 -16.79 -13.41
N LEU A 411 14.83 -18.10 -13.19
CA LEU A 411 13.60 -18.74 -12.73
C LEU A 411 13.82 -19.43 -11.38
N SER A 412 12.82 -19.44 -10.51
CA SER A 412 12.87 -20.31 -9.33
C SER A 412 12.72 -21.77 -9.76
N SER A 413 13.53 -22.70 -9.23
CA SER A 413 13.38 -24.14 -9.50
C SER A 413 12.09 -24.71 -8.93
N ASN A 414 11.55 -24.08 -7.89
CA ASN A 414 10.30 -24.43 -7.22
C ASN A 414 9.37 -23.20 -7.12
N THR A 415 8.41 -23.19 -6.19
CA THR A 415 7.45 -22.09 -6.05
C THR A 415 8.10 -20.82 -5.47
N PHE A 416 8.17 -19.77 -6.28
CA PHE A 416 8.51 -18.41 -5.85
C PHE A 416 7.27 -17.69 -5.30
N PRO A 417 7.33 -16.99 -4.15
CA PRO A 417 8.47 -16.84 -3.24
C PRO A 417 8.41 -17.77 -2.01
N THR A 418 7.39 -18.62 -1.93
CA THR A 418 7.09 -19.42 -0.72
C THR A 418 8.19 -20.44 -0.40
N SER A 419 8.68 -21.14 -1.42
CA SER A 419 9.71 -22.18 -1.29
C SER A 419 11.11 -21.65 -1.63
N SER A 420 11.24 -20.75 -2.60
CA SER A 420 12.51 -20.10 -2.94
C SER A 420 12.28 -18.66 -3.35
N ALA A 421 13.16 -17.77 -2.91
CA ALA A 421 13.05 -16.33 -3.14
C ALA A 421 14.45 -15.75 -3.30
N LEU A 422 14.70 -15.15 -4.46
CA LEU A 422 15.92 -14.41 -4.75
C LEU A 422 15.62 -12.92 -4.71
N GLY A 423 16.38 -12.21 -3.88
CA GLY A 423 16.38 -10.75 -3.83
C GLY A 423 17.72 -10.21 -4.34
N ILE A 424 17.70 -9.16 -5.15
CA ILE A 424 18.90 -8.48 -5.61
C ILE A 424 18.72 -6.98 -5.37
N MET A 425 19.71 -6.38 -4.70
CA MET A 425 19.73 -4.99 -4.30
C MET A 425 21.04 -4.33 -4.72
N THR A 426 20.99 -3.05 -5.08
CA THR A 426 22.18 -2.28 -5.45
C THR A 426 21.94 -0.77 -5.23
N PRO A 427 22.92 0.02 -4.75
CA PRO A 427 22.78 1.47 -4.57
C PRO A 427 22.72 2.25 -5.88
N GLY A 428 23.24 1.69 -6.97
CA GLY A 428 23.18 2.24 -8.31
C GLY A 428 22.06 1.60 -9.13
N GLN A 429 22.42 0.84 -10.15
CA GLN A 429 21.48 0.44 -11.21
C GLN A 429 21.43 -1.06 -11.52
N ILE A 430 20.23 -1.55 -11.80
CA ILE A 430 19.96 -2.89 -12.35
C ILE A 430 19.50 -2.77 -13.80
N THR A 431 20.09 -3.55 -14.70
CA THR A 431 19.76 -3.57 -16.12
C THR A 431 19.30 -4.94 -16.60
N PHE A 432 18.18 -4.97 -17.34
CA PHE A 432 17.71 -6.07 -18.16
C PHE A 432 17.79 -5.62 -19.63
N ASN A 433 18.70 -6.24 -20.39
CA ASN A 433 19.06 -5.86 -21.76
C ASN A 433 18.93 -7.03 -22.75
N GLU A 434 18.08 -8.00 -22.46
CA GLU A 434 17.73 -9.05 -23.42
C GLU A 434 16.22 -9.15 -23.69
N ALA A 435 15.87 -9.51 -24.92
CA ALA A 435 14.47 -9.67 -25.31
C ALA A 435 13.98 -11.09 -25.03
N ASN A 436 12.70 -11.19 -24.69
CA ASN A 436 11.97 -12.44 -24.48
C ASN A 436 12.57 -13.33 -23.39
N ILE A 437 13.10 -12.70 -22.33
CA ILE A 437 13.54 -13.39 -21.12
C ILE A 437 12.48 -13.30 -20.03
N ASN A 438 12.49 -14.27 -19.12
CA ASN A 438 11.57 -14.37 -18.00
C ASN A 438 12.39 -14.38 -16.70
N CYS A 439 12.16 -13.39 -15.85
CA CYS A 439 12.88 -13.22 -14.59
C CYS A 439 11.92 -13.30 -13.41
N MET A 440 12.32 -13.96 -12.33
CA MET A 440 11.55 -14.09 -11.10
C MET A 440 12.39 -13.62 -9.92
N GLY A 441 11.95 -12.60 -9.20
CA GLY A 441 12.73 -12.09 -8.06
C GLY A 441 12.21 -10.79 -7.47
N ALA A 442 12.84 -10.37 -6.39
CA ALA A 442 12.66 -9.05 -5.78
C ALA A 442 13.86 -8.17 -6.15
N PHE A 443 13.64 -7.12 -6.93
CA PHE A 443 14.71 -6.30 -7.49
C PHE A 443 14.65 -4.88 -6.96
N TYR A 444 15.75 -4.41 -6.38
CA TYR A 444 15.90 -3.06 -5.86
C TYR A 444 17.15 -2.41 -6.45
N GLY A 445 16.98 -1.39 -7.28
CA GLY A 445 18.06 -0.52 -7.71
C GLY A 445 17.79 0.87 -7.17
N GLU A 446 18.55 1.34 -6.18
CA GLU A 446 18.23 2.60 -5.51
C GLU A 446 18.21 3.77 -6.47
N THR A 447 19.17 3.86 -7.39
CA THR A 447 19.25 4.97 -8.35
C THR A 447 18.36 4.75 -9.57
N LYS A 448 18.55 3.63 -10.28
CA LYS A 448 17.88 3.38 -11.56
C LYS A 448 17.62 1.90 -11.82
N MET A 449 16.51 1.61 -12.48
CA MET A 449 16.24 0.31 -13.07
C MET A 449 15.98 0.48 -14.56
N ILE A 450 16.56 -0.40 -15.38
CA ILE A 450 16.44 -0.32 -16.83
C ILE A 450 15.97 -1.66 -17.38
N VAL A 451 14.86 -1.68 -18.10
CA VAL A 451 14.32 -2.83 -18.81
C VAL A 451 14.22 -2.48 -20.29
N LYS A 452 15.27 -2.70 -21.08
CA LYS A 452 15.41 -2.12 -22.44
C LYS A 452 14.53 -2.78 -23.51
N LYS A 453 14.15 -4.03 -23.29
CA LYS A 453 13.51 -4.93 -24.26
C LYS A 453 12.33 -5.65 -23.63
N GLN A 454 11.54 -6.37 -24.44
CA GLN A 454 10.39 -7.16 -23.99
C GLN A 454 10.82 -8.25 -22.99
N THR A 455 10.80 -7.93 -21.71
CA THR A 455 11.19 -8.81 -20.60
C THR A 455 9.96 -9.01 -19.74
N ASN A 456 9.69 -10.26 -19.36
CA ASN A 456 8.63 -10.56 -18.41
C ASN A 456 9.25 -10.74 -17.03
N ILE A 457 8.70 -10.07 -16.03
CA ILE A 457 9.23 -10.09 -14.65
C ILE A 457 8.11 -10.51 -13.71
N ALA A 458 8.31 -11.57 -12.93
CA ALA A 458 7.42 -11.95 -11.84
C ALA A 458 8.05 -11.58 -10.48
N GLY A 459 7.40 -10.69 -9.73
CA GLY A 459 7.88 -10.19 -8.45
C GLY A 459 7.67 -8.69 -8.33
N THR A 460 8.71 -7.98 -7.88
CA THR A 460 8.62 -6.54 -7.63
C THR A 460 9.86 -5.82 -8.11
N LEU A 461 9.65 -4.66 -8.74
CA LEU A 461 10.68 -3.69 -9.09
C LEU A 461 10.61 -2.48 -8.15
N VAL A 462 11.72 -2.14 -7.51
CA VAL A 462 11.84 -0.97 -6.63
C VAL A 462 13.01 -0.09 -7.07
N SER A 463 12.75 1.18 -7.40
CA SER A 463 13.81 2.11 -7.83
C SER A 463 13.38 3.58 -7.77
N ASN A 464 14.31 4.53 -7.64
CA ASN A 464 13.97 5.96 -7.79
C ASN A 464 13.56 6.32 -9.22
N LEU A 465 14.14 5.67 -10.22
CA LEU A 465 13.87 5.89 -11.65
C LEU A 465 13.76 4.55 -12.36
N ILE A 466 12.73 4.36 -13.19
CA ILE A 466 12.53 3.13 -13.97
C ILE A 466 12.42 3.48 -15.45
N ASP A 467 13.20 2.79 -16.27
CA ASP A 467 13.32 3.03 -17.71
C ASP A 467 13.01 1.74 -18.46
N MET A 468 11.79 1.63 -18.98
CA MET A 468 11.24 0.50 -19.73
C MET A 468 11.65 0.52 -21.22
N GLY A 469 12.52 1.47 -21.61
CA GLY A 469 13.05 1.54 -22.96
C GLY A 469 11.99 1.85 -24.02
N SER A 470 12.12 1.24 -25.20
CA SER A 470 11.23 1.47 -26.36
C SER A 470 10.33 0.28 -26.70
N ASN A 471 10.43 -0.79 -25.92
CA ASN A 471 9.57 -1.97 -26.05
C ASN A 471 8.63 -2.02 -24.85
N VAL A 472 7.61 -2.88 -24.90
CA VAL A 472 6.67 -3.06 -23.79
C VAL A 472 7.07 -4.33 -23.00
N PRO A 473 7.83 -4.20 -21.89
CA PRO A 473 7.99 -5.29 -20.93
C PRO A 473 6.70 -5.53 -20.13
N SER A 474 6.67 -6.63 -19.40
CA SER A 474 5.57 -6.95 -18.51
C SER A 474 6.06 -7.25 -17.08
N VAL A 475 5.33 -6.77 -16.07
CA VAL A 475 5.65 -6.99 -14.65
C VAL A 475 4.42 -7.56 -13.94
N PHE A 476 4.57 -8.75 -13.34
CA PHE A 476 3.53 -9.46 -12.62
C PHE A 476 3.85 -9.45 -11.12
N GLN A 477 3.04 -8.72 -10.33
CA GLN A 477 3.12 -8.75 -8.88
C GLN A 477 2.85 -10.17 -8.39
N ILE A 478 3.67 -10.66 -7.45
CA ILE A 478 3.37 -11.88 -6.70
C ILE A 478 2.99 -11.48 -5.28
N PRO A 479 1.68 -11.43 -4.90
CA PRO A 479 1.25 -10.83 -3.64
C PRO A 479 1.88 -11.44 -2.39
N THR A 480 2.22 -12.72 -2.42
CA THR A 480 2.87 -13.41 -1.29
C THR A 480 4.35 -13.06 -1.10
N LEU A 481 4.95 -12.25 -1.98
CA LEU A 481 6.36 -11.85 -1.90
C LEU A 481 6.68 -11.09 -0.61
N HIS A 482 5.89 -10.07 -0.28
CA HIS A 482 6.13 -9.23 0.90
C HIS A 482 6.21 -10.01 2.23
N THR A 483 5.50 -11.14 2.37
CA THR A 483 5.54 -12.03 3.55
C THR A 483 6.56 -13.16 3.45
N ASN A 484 7.22 -13.31 2.29
CA ASN A 484 8.19 -14.37 2.00
C ASN A 484 9.53 -13.83 1.50
N LEU A 485 9.81 -12.54 1.74
CA LEU A 485 11.07 -11.92 1.36
C LEU A 485 12.27 -12.69 1.93
N PRO A 486 13.36 -12.83 1.17
CA PRO A 486 14.60 -13.34 1.73
C PRO A 486 15.14 -12.40 2.80
N SER A 487 15.88 -12.95 3.77
CA SER A 487 16.55 -12.16 4.80
C SER A 487 17.46 -11.11 4.19
N GLY A 488 17.54 -9.93 4.80
CA GLY A 488 18.39 -8.83 4.32
C GLY A 488 17.75 -7.93 3.27
N MET A 489 16.55 -8.21 2.77
CA MET A 489 15.86 -7.25 1.90
C MET A 489 15.48 -5.98 2.65
N ILE A 490 15.79 -4.82 2.05
CA ILE A 490 15.48 -3.50 2.61
C ILE A 490 13.97 -3.33 2.81
N ASN A 491 13.56 -2.65 3.89
CA ASN A 491 12.15 -2.40 4.20
C ASN A 491 11.29 -3.69 4.19
N SER A 492 11.86 -4.77 4.74
CA SER A 492 11.18 -6.07 4.89
C SER A 492 10.22 -6.12 6.08
N THR A 493 10.21 -5.09 6.94
CA THR A 493 9.21 -4.94 7.99
C THR A 493 7.87 -4.56 7.38
N THR A 494 6.82 -5.32 7.71
CA THR A 494 5.48 -5.06 7.19
C THR A 494 4.92 -3.77 7.78
N ASN A 495 4.72 -2.75 6.94
CA ASN A 495 4.03 -1.53 7.31
C ASN A 495 2.55 -1.66 6.92
N TRP A 496 1.68 -1.80 7.92
CA TRP A 496 0.24 -1.83 7.77
C TRP A 496 -0.37 -0.48 8.10
N VAL A 497 -1.30 -0.04 7.27
CA VAL A 497 -2.17 1.11 7.51
C VAL A 497 -3.61 0.65 7.54
N VAL A 498 -4.45 1.43 8.21
CA VAL A 498 -5.87 1.20 8.32
C VAL A 498 -6.63 2.28 7.57
N SER A 499 -7.68 1.89 6.87
CA SER A 499 -8.60 2.82 6.22
C SER A 499 -10.04 2.48 6.59
N THR A 500 -10.87 3.53 6.68
CA THR A 500 -12.31 3.40 6.85
C THR A 500 -12.97 3.32 5.48
N SER A 501 -13.45 2.14 5.10
CA SER A 501 -14.08 1.90 3.79
C SER A 501 -15.49 2.47 3.73
N THR A 502 -16.26 2.37 4.81
CA THR A 502 -17.57 3.02 4.96
C THR A 502 -17.78 3.45 6.40
N TRP A 503 -18.59 4.49 6.62
CA TRP A 503 -19.05 4.85 7.96
C TRP A 503 -20.50 5.33 7.93
N GLN A 504 -21.19 5.13 9.06
CA GLN A 504 -22.56 5.59 9.28
C GLN A 504 -22.74 6.05 10.73
N GLU A 505 -23.59 7.05 10.94
CA GLU A 505 -24.13 7.40 12.25
C GLU A 505 -25.38 6.54 12.51
N ILE A 506 -25.48 5.91 13.68
CA ILE A 506 -26.57 4.99 14.04
C ILE A 506 -27.35 5.41 15.29
#